data_AF-A0A946AC93-F1
#
_entry.id   AF-A0A946AC93-F1
#
_cell.length_a   1.000
_cell.length_b   1.000
_cell.length_c   1.000
_cell.angle_alpha   90.00
_cell.angle_beta   90.00
_cell.angle_gamma   90.00
#
_symmetry.space_group_name_H-M   'P 1'
#
loop_
_entity.id
_entity.type
_entity.pdbx_description
1 polymer ?
#
loop_
_entity_poly.entity_id
_entity_poly.type
_entity_poly.pdbx_seq_one_letter_code
_entity_poly.pdbx_strand_id
1 'polypeptide(L)'
;MAIAESMIQTAMSHLRADARDQAASVLRDICRIDPGHIRAHCMLAIVTYQDGDASAALDILDRFSEQHPNKPEIIRSRAEVLLGTGDVEGALAAQQQARQLNPRDPTGHLQEGVLLERLNRRDEARAAAERALALKPDLTGALQLMATLAYRRGALEETADLMEQVRAAPKPAIDPNHHYALALFGLGRMDALAALAPTPAPAQRFGETMVKAIAAWRDDDPVRCGDLLIEAQPQAGNAAVDAPNRSVFITYGAILDGLMTWRRDNPAAYGQDCEQVVHVVGDSHVLTAANLTIELDGAMTRLQSHLAFGCKAWHLVRNEPGPYRSFFHAIADRLPAGSTVVAAFGELDCRYKEGIIRVVQKDPAADWKAMVDGLVARYVAFMMNEANRRGWTLWLQTPPMTNVTTNLLMDHDRIAFLSIISRFNERLRDAAQAHDLCLIDVKAATTSNDNRARHSHYIDTNHIRPTALIEAMGAKVVEA
;
A
#
# COMPACT_ATOMS: atom_id res chain seq x y z
N MET A 1 -3.26 -13.34 -48.09
CA MET A 1 -3.73 -13.89 -46.79
C MET A 1 -2.78 -14.95 -46.22
N ALA A 2 -2.64 -16.16 -46.79
CA ALA A 2 -1.85 -17.24 -46.16
C ALA A 2 -0.36 -16.89 -45.85
N ILE A 3 0.30 -16.11 -46.71
CA ILE A 3 1.69 -15.68 -46.50
C ILE A 3 1.80 -14.69 -45.33
N ALA A 4 0.92 -13.69 -45.26
CA ALA A 4 0.90 -12.69 -44.19
C ALA A 4 0.61 -13.32 -42.82
N GLU A 5 -0.31 -14.29 -42.74
CA GLU A 5 -0.59 -15.03 -41.51
C GLU A 5 0.62 -15.86 -41.03
N SER A 6 1.32 -16.52 -41.95
CA SER A 6 2.57 -17.22 -41.63
C SER A 6 3.65 -16.26 -41.12
N MET A 7 3.76 -15.07 -41.72
CA MET A 7 4.72 -14.05 -41.28
C MET A 7 4.34 -13.44 -39.91
N ILE A 8 3.05 -13.31 -39.60
CA ILE A 8 2.59 -12.91 -38.26
C ILE A 8 3.07 -13.91 -37.21
N GLN A 9 3.02 -15.21 -37.51
CA GLN A 9 3.54 -16.23 -36.61
C GLN A 9 5.05 -16.09 -36.40
N THR A 10 5.80 -15.76 -37.46
CA THR A 10 7.24 -15.45 -37.39
C THR A 10 7.52 -14.22 -36.52
N ALA A 11 6.77 -13.13 -36.73
CA ALA A 11 6.89 -11.92 -35.91
C ALA A 11 6.60 -12.22 -34.43
N MET A 12 5.56 -12.97 -34.12
CA MET A 12 5.26 -13.40 -32.75
C MET A 12 6.36 -14.29 -32.15
N SER A 13 6.98 -15.16 -32.96
CA SER A 13 8.12 -15.96 -32.51
C SER A 13 9.32 -15.09 -32.13
N HIS A 14 9.61 -14.05 -32.91
CA HIS A 14 10.65 -13.08 -32.57
C HIS A 14 10.31 -12.31 -31.29
N LEU A 15 9.07 -11.87 -31.11
CA LEU A 15 8.64 -11.20 -29.88
C LEU A 15 8.76 -12.09 -28.64
N ARG A 16 8.45 -13.39 -28.76
CA ARG A 16 8.65 -14.35 -27.66
C ARG A 16 10.13 -14.56 -27.31
N ALA A 17 11.02 -14.32 -28.27
CA ALA A 17 12.46 -14.38 -28.09
C ALA A 17 13.08 -13.00 -27.71
N ASP A 18 12.24 -11.99 -27.41
CA ASP A 18 12.63 -10.59 -27.18
C ASP A 18 13.47 -9.96 -28.32
N ALA A 19 13.34 -10.52 -29.52
CA ALA A 19 14.04 -10.12 -30.73
C ALA A 19 13.23 -9.03 -31.47
N ARG A 20 13.11 -7.85 -30.84
CA ARG A 20 12.18 -6.77 -31.25
C ARG A 20 12.48 -6.19 -32.63
N ASP A 21 13.76 -5.98 -32.94
CA ASP A 21 14.20 -5.50 -34.27
C ASP A 21 13.78 -6.44 -35.40
N GLN A 22 13.97 -7.76 -35.19
CA GLN A 22 13.55 -8.77 -36.16
C GLN A 22 12.02 -8.82 -36.28
N ALA A 23 11.29 -8.73 -35.16
CA ALA A 23 9.84 -8.66 -35.20
C ALA A 23 9.34 -7.42 -35.96
N ALA A 24 9.89 -6.24 -35.68
CA ALA A 24 9.55 -4.99 -36.36
C ALA A 24 9.87 -5.05 -37.86
N SER A 25 10.97 -5.71 -38.26
CA SER A 25 11.31 -5.92 -39.67
C SER A 25 10.25 -6.76 -40.37
N VAL A 26 9.90 -7.92 -39.81
CA VAL A 26 8.87 -8.81 -40.37
C VAL A 26 7.51 -8.10 -40.43
N LEU A 27 7.15 -7.34 -39.41
CA LEU A 27 5.90 -6.57 -39.37
C LEU A 27 5.87 -5.48 -40.44
N ARG A 28 6.98 -4.76 -40.67
CA ARG A 28 7.11 -3.79 -41.77
C ARG A 28 6.97 -4.47 -43.14
N ASP A 29 7.54 -5.67 -43.31
CA ASP A 29 7.40 -6.43 -44.56
C ASP A 29 5.94 -6.84 -44.81
N ILE A 30 5.21 -7.28 -43.77
CA ILE A 30 3.78 -7.56 -43.87
C ILE A 30 3.01 -6.30 -44.28
N CYS A 31 3.30 -5.15 -43.66
CA CYS A 31 2.63 -3.89 -43.98
C CYS A 31 2.94 -3.40 -45.40
N ARG A 32 4.05 -3.83 -46.03
CA ARG A 32 4.32 -3.53 -47.46
C ARG A 32 3.58 -4.49 -48.40
N ILE A 33 3.52 -5.77 -48.05
CA ILE A 33 2.86 -6.81 -48.85
C ILE A 33 1.34 -6.67 -48.80
N ASP A 34 0.81 -6.34 -47.63
CA ASP A 34 -0.61 -6.14 -47.36
C ASP A 34 -0.80 -4.86 -46.53
N PRO A 35 -0.89 -3.68 -47.20
CA PRO A 35 -1.04 -2.40 -46.52
C PRO A 35 -2.26 -2.29 -45.62
N GLY A 36 -3.31 -3.08 -45.86
CA GLY A 36 -4.54 -3.10 -45.05
C GLY A 36 -4.52 -4.09 -43.88
N HIS A 37 -3.38 -4.76 -43.62
CA HIS A 37 -3.30 -5.81 -42.61
C HIS A 37 -3.33 -5.26 -41.17
N ILE A 38 -4.54 -5.11 -40.62
CA ILE A 38 -4.81 -4.47 -39.32
C ILE A 38 -3.90 -4.98 -38.19
N ARG A 39 -3.80 -6.30 -38.05
CA ARG A 39 -3.00 -6.91 -36.97
C ARG A 39 -1.52 -6.59 -37.08
N ALA A 40 -0.98 -6.39 -38.29
CA ALA A 40 0.44 -6.12 -38.49
C ALA A 40 0.78 -4.68 -38.08
N HIS A 41 -0.05 -3.71 -38.49
CA HIS A 41 0.09 -2.31 -38.06
C HIS A 41 -0.07 -2.15 -36.55
N CYS A 42 -1.07 -2.82 -35.96
CA CYS A 42 -1.25 -2.80 -34.50
C CYS A 42 -0.03 -3.39 -33.77
N MET A 43 0.47 -4.54 -34.21
CA MET A 43 1.68 -5.13 -33.62
C MET A 43 2.93 -4.27 -33.83
N LEU A 44 3.08 -3.65 -35.01
CA LEU A 44 4.20 -2.77 -35.30
C LEU A 44 4.21 -1.57 -34.35
N ALA A 45 3.06 -0.93 -34.15
CA ALA A 45 2.92 0.17 -33.21
C ALA A 45 3.27 -0.24 -31.77
N ILE A 46 2.82 -1.41 -31.31
CA ILE A 46 3.17 -1.91 -29.97
C ILE A 46 4.68 -2.17 -29.83
N VAL A 47 5.33 -2.74 -30.84
CA VAL A 47 6.78 -2.94 -30.83
C VAL A 47 7.52 -1.60 -30.82
N THR A 48 7.12 -0.65 -31.66
CA THR A 48 7.69 0.70 -31.69
C THR A 48 7.54 1.42 -30.35
N TYR A 49 6.39 1.26 -29.68
CA TYR A 49 6.19 1.75 -28.32
C TYR A 49 7.13 1.08 -27.31
N GLN A 50 7.29 -0.25 -27.39
CA GLN A 50 8.20 -1.02 -26.51
C GLN A 50 9.68 -0.67 -26.73
N ASP A 51 10.04 -0.14 -27.90
CA ASP A 51 11.37 0.39 -28.22
C ASP A 51 11.57 1.85 -27.74
N GLY A 52 10.55 2.43 -27.09
CA GLY A 52 10.61 3.74 -26.46
C GLY A 52 10.05 4.90 -27.29
N ASP A 53 9.62 4.65 -28.53
CA ASP A 53 9.08 5.68 -29.41
C ASP A 53 7.55 5.66 -29.44
N ALA A 54 6.95 6.16 -28.37
CA ALA A 54 5.49 6.23 -28.27
C ALA A 54 4.85 7.19 -29.28
N SER A 55 5.58 8.24 -29.71
CA SER A 55 5.09 9.18 -30.71
C SER A 55 4.94 8.50 -32.07
N ALA A 56 5.96 7.77 -32.52
CA ALA A 56 5.88 7.02 -33.76
C ALA A 56 4.83 5.91 -33.70
N ALA A 57 4.65 5.25 -32.56
CA ALA A 57 3.59 4.26 -32.36
C ALA A 57 2.19 4.86 -32.55
N LEU A 58 1.92 6.03 -31.95
CA LEU A 58 0.66 6.74 -32.13
C LEU A 58 0.48 7.22 -33.57
N ASP A 59 1.52 7.75 -34.22
CA ASP A 59 1.48 8.17 -35.64
C ASP A 59 1.19 6.99 -36.60
N ILE A 60 1.65 5.78 -36.28
CA ILE A 60 1.29 4.57 -37.04
C ILE A 60 -0.21 4.30 -36.88
N LEU A 61 -0.72 4.33 -35.66
CA LEU A 61 -2.12 4.00 -35.36
C LEU A 61 -3.09 5.06 -35.88
N ASP A 62 -2.77 6.35 -35.75
CA ASP A 62 -3.63 7.45 -36.15
C ASP A 62 -3.77 7.50 -37.68
N ARG A 63 -2.66 7.43 -38.43
CA ARG A 63 -2.70 7.36 -39.90
C ARG A 63 -3.43 6.12 -40.41
N PHE A 64 -3.22 4.99 -39.74
CA PHE A 64 -3.90 3.75 -40.12
C PHE A 64 -5.40 3.78 -39.79
N SER A 65 -5.78 4.45 -38.69
CA SER A 65 -7.17 4.70 -38.29
C SER A 65 -7.93 5.57 -39.29
N GLU A 66 -7.28 6.55 -39.94
CA GLU A 66 -7.91 7.39 -40.98
C GLU A 66 -8.41 6.54 -42.17
N GLN A 67 -7.65 5.50 -42.54
CA GLN A 67 -7.98 4.61 -43.66
C GLN A 67 -8.93 3.48 -43.24
N HIS A 68 -8.89 3.09 -41.96
CA HIS A 68 -9.69 2.02 -41.39
C HIS A 68 -10.40 2.50 -40.13
N PRO A 69 -11.39 3.41 -40.26
CA PRO A 69 -12.09 3.93 -39.10
C PRO A 69 -12.86 2.82 -38.38
N ASN A 70 -13.01 2.98 -37.07
CA ASN A 70 -13.85 2.11 -36.24
C ASN A 70 -13.44 0.63 -36.23
N LYS A 71 -12.13 0.34 -36.26
CA LYS A 71 -11.60 -1.01 -36.02
C LYS A 71 -11.23 -1.17 -34.53
N PRO A 72 -11.88 -2.10 -33.79
CA PRO A 72 -11.62 -2.30 -32.37
C PRO A 72 -10.16 -2.59 -32.04
N GLU A 73 -9.44 -3.30 -32.91
CA GLU A 73 -8.02 -3.65 -32.71
C GLU A 73 -7.13 -2.40 -32.70
N ILE A 74 -7.37 -1.46 -33.62
CA ILE A 74 -6.62 -0.20 -33.72
C ILE A 74 -6.89 0.65 -32.48
N ILE A 75 -8.16 0.80 -32.11
CA ILE A 75 -8.59 1.59 -30.95
C ILE A 75 -7.97 1.02 -29.66
N ARG A 76 -7.97 -0.31 -29.51
CA ARG A 76 -7.36 -0.99 -28.35
C ARG A 76 -5.85 -0.79 -28.30
N SER A 77 -5.13 -0.96 -29.41
CA SER A 77 -3.68 -0.71 -29.46
C SER A 77 -3.35 0.75 -29.17
N ARG A 78 -4.19 1.69 -29.61
CA ARG A 78 -4.03 3.11 -29.28
C ARG A 78 -4.23 3.38 -27.79
N ALA A 79 -5.27 2.82 -27.19
CA ALA A 79 -5.50 2.92 -25.74
C ALA A 79 -4.35 2.33 -24.93
N GLU A 80 -3.74 1.23 -25.40
CA GLU A 80 -2.58 0.59 -24.77
C GLU A 80 -1.33 1.51 -24.81
N VAL A 81 -1.03 2.11 -25.96
CA VAL A 81 0.10 3.06 -26.09
C VAL A 81 -0.13 4.32 -25.23
N LEU A 82 -1.35 4.88 -25.25
CA LEU A 82 -1.70 6.06 -24.45
C LEU A 82 -1.62 5.78 -22.95
N LEU A 83 -2.10 4.63 -22.50
CA LEU A 83 -1.94 4.21 -21.11
C LEU A 83 -0.46 4.07 -20.75
N GLY A 84 0.33 3.52 -21.68
CA GLY A 84 1.77 3.34 -21.56
C GLY A 84 2.58 4.64 -21.48
N THR A 85 2.08 5.74 -22.03
CA THR A 85 2.67 7.08 -21.92
C THR A 85 2.11 7.90 -20.75
N GLY A 86 1.14 7.35 -20.01
CA GLY A 86 0.48 8.03 -18.91
C GLY A 86 -0.68 8.94 -19.32
N ASP A 87 -1.06 8.99 -20.61
CA ASP A 87 -2.27 9.68 -21.08
C ASP A 87 -3.52 8.81 -20.83
N VAL A 88 -3.91 8.74 -19.55
CA VAL A 88 -5.05 7.92 -19.10
C VAL A 88 -6.39 8.46 -19.63
N GLU A 89 -6.52 9.78 -19.78
CA GLU A 89 -7.74 10.40 -20.35
C GLU A 89 -7.86 10.09 -21.86
N GLY A 90 -6.77 10.19 -22.61
CA GLY A 90 -6.75 9.78 -24.02
C GLY A 90 -7.06 8.29 -24.20
N ALA A 91 -6.52 7.44 -23.32
CA ALA A 91 -6.83 6.01 -23.30
C ALA A 91 -8.31 5.75 -23.00
N LEU A 92 -8.91 6.49 -22.05
CA LEU A 92 -10.33 6.39 -21.74
C LEU A 92 -11.22 6.80 -22.92
N ALA A 93 -10.88 7.87 -23.62
CA ALA A 93 -11.61 8.32 -24.81
C ALA A 93 -11.58 7.26 -25.93
N ALA A 94 -10.40 6.67 -26.18
CA ALA A 94 -10.27 5.56 -27.12
C ALA A 94 -11.13 4.36 -26.69
N GLN A 95 -11.08 3.98 -25.41
CA GLN A 95 -11.88 2.87 -24.88
C GLN A 95 -13.39 3.10 -25.02
N GLN A 96 -13.86 4.33 -24.79
CA GLN A 96 -15.27 4.69 -24.98
C GLN A 96 -15.70 4.56 -26.44
N GLN A 97 -14.83 4.90 -27.41
CA GLN A 97 -15.08 4.66 -28.82
C GLN A 97 -15.18 3.15 -29.11
N ALA A 98 -14.27 2.33 -28.57
CA ALA A 98 -14.33 0.87 -28.72
C ALA A 98 -15.65 0.29 -28.18
N ARG A 99 -16.11 0.79 -27.02
CA ARG A 99 -17.40 0.37 -26.42
C ARG A 99 -18.60 0.73 -27.30
N GLN A 100 -18.59 1.87 -27.99
CA GLN A 100 -19.68 2.22 -28.91
C GLN A 100 -19.81 1.22 -30.06
N LEU A 101 -18.68 0.63 -30.50
CA LEU A 101 -18.64 -0.34 -31.58
C LEU A 101 -19.05 -1.75 -31.13
N ASN A 102 -18.73 -2.11 -29.87
CA ASN A 102 -19.17 -3.38 -29.29
C ASN A 102 -19.72 -3.19 -27.86
N PRO A 103 -20.97 -2.75 -27.71
CA PRO A 103 -21.55 -2.46 -26.38
C PRO A 103 -21.72 -3.69 -25.47
N ARG A 104 -21.65 -4.90 -26.04
CA ARG A 104 -21.83 -6.17 -25.34
C ARG A 104 -20.52 -6.91 -25.04
N ASP A 105 -19.36 -6.29 -25.27
CA ASP A 105 -18.08 -6.87 -24.86
C ASP A 105 -17.82 -6.59 -23.36
N PRO A 106 -17.88 -7.61 -22.48
CA PRO A 106 -17.59 -7.43 -21.07
C PRO A 106 -16.14 -6.97 -20.80
N THR A 107 -15.19 -7.33 -21.67
CA THR A 107 -13.78 -6.93 -21.53
C THR A 107 -13.62 -5.44 -21.75
N GLY A 108 -14.37 -4.88 -22.71
CA GLY A 108 -14.39 -3.46 -22.99
C GLY A 108 -14.85 -2.62 -21.80
N HIS A 109 -15.91 -3.05 -21.11
CA HIS A 109 -16.40 -2.41 -19.87
C HIS A 109 -15.40 -2.54 -18.71
N LEU A 110 -14.74 -3.69 -18.57
CA LEU A 110 -13.69 -3.87 -17.56
C LEU A 110 -12.52 -2.89 -17.78
N GLN A 111 -12.02 -2.77 -19.02
CA GLN A 111 -10.93 -1.86 -19.35
C GLN A 111 -11.31 -0.39 -19.09
N GLU A 112 -12.54 0.01 -19.43
CA GLU A 112 -13.07 1.33 -19.09
C GLU A 112 -13.07 1.55 -17.57
N GLY A 113 -13.54 0.56 -16.80
CA GLY A 113 -13.54 0.62 -15.33
C GLY A 113 -12.13 0.78 -14.73
N VAL A 114 -11.13 0.07 -15.26
CA VAL A 114 -9.73 0.19 -14.81
C VAL A 114 -9.15 1.57 -15.10
N LEU A 115 -9.45 2.15 -16.26
CA LEU A 115 -9.01 3.51 -16.62
C LEU A 115 -9.68 4.57 -15.73
N LEU A 116 -10.98 4.42 -15.47
CA LEU A 116 -11.73 5.30 -14.57
C LEU A 116 -11.21 5.22 -13.13
N GLU A 117 -10.81 4.03 -12.66
CA GLU A 117 -10.21 3.87 -11.34
C GLU A 117 -8.86 4.62 -11.24
N ARG A 118 -8.01 4.55 -12.27
CA ARG A 118 -6.74 5.30 -12.34
C ARG A 118 -6.95 6.82 -12.35
N LEU A 119 -8.05 7.29 -12.95
CA LEU A 119 -8.48 8.69 -12.91
C LEU A 119 -9.19 9.07 -11.61
N ASN A 120 -9.28 8.15 -10.65
CA ASN A 120 -9.99 8.32 -9.38
C ASN A 120 -11.51 8.62 -9.55
N ARG A 121 -12.09 8.29 -10.71
CA ARG A 121 -13.52 8.38 -11.04
C ARG A 121 -14.25 7.11 -10.59
N ARG A 122 -14.28 6.90 -9.27
CA ARG A 122 -14.62 5.61 -8.63
C ARG A 122 -16.05 5.13 -8.88
N ASP A 123 -17.02 6.03 -8.88
CA ASP A 123 -18.43 5.66 -9.10
C ASP A 123 -18.66 5.19 -10.54
N GLU A 124 -18.03 5.85 -11.50
CA GLU A 124 -18.07 5.44 -12.90
C GLU A 124 -17.31 4.13 -13.12
N ALA A 125 -16.15 3.96 -12.46
CA ALA A 125 -15.40 2.71 -12.49
C ALA A 125 -16.24 1.52 -11.97
N ARG A 126 -16.99 1.74 -10.88
CA ARG A 126 -17.91 0.76 -10.33
C ARG A 126 -19.03 0.42 -11.32
N ALA A 127 -19.67 1.43 -11.91
CA ALA A 127 -20.74 1.21 -12.89
C ALA A 127 -20.24 0.43 -14.13
N ALA A 128 -19.01 0.68 -14.56
CA ALA A 128 -18.38 -0.08 -15.65
C ALA A 128 -18.11 -1.54 -15.25
N ALA A 129 -17.59 -1.78 -14.06
CA ALA A 129 -17.41 -3.14 -13.53
C ALA A 129 -18.74 -3.90 -13.37
N GLU A 130 -19.79 -3.24 -12.87
CA GLU A 130 -21.14 -3.83 -12.75
C GLU A 130 -21.70 -4.24 -14.12
N ARG A 131 -21.52 -3.41 -15.16
CA ARG A 131 -21.90 -3.77 -16.54
C ARG A 131 -21.09 -4.95 -17.08
N ALA A 132 -19.79 -4.98 -16.82
CA ALA A 132 -18.94 -6.09 -17.21
C ALA A 132 -19.41 -7.41 -16.59
N LEU A 133 -19.77 -7.39 -15.29
CA LEU A 133 -20.30 -8.54 -14.57
C LEU A 133 -21.73 -8.92 -15.00
N ALA A 134 -22.58 -7.95 -15.37
CA ALA A 134 -23.90 -8.24 -15.92
C ALA A 134 -23.83 -8.99 -17.26
N LEU A 135 -22.81 -8.68 -18.08
CA LEU A 135 -22.56 -9.36 -19.36
C LEU A 135 -21.82 -10.69 -19.18
N LYS A 136 -20.92 -10.77 -18.19
CA LYS A 136 -20.15 -11.97 -17.85
C LYS A 136 -19.92 -12.06 -16.33
N PRO A 137 -20.78 -12.79 -15.59
CA PRO A 137 -20.75 -12.84 -14.13
C PRO A 137 -19.45 -13.38 -13.52
N ASP A 138 -18.75 -14.25 -14.25
CA ASP A 138 -17.51 -14.89 -13.82
C ASP A 138 -16.25 -14.16 -14.33
N LEU A 139 -16.39 -12.91 -14.81
CA LEU A 139 -15.26 -12.13 -15.28
C LEU A 139 -14.39 -11.69 -14.09
N THR A 140 -13.37 -12.50 -13.79
CA THR A 140 -12.47 -12.33 -12.64
C THR A 140 -11.87 -10.93 -12.53
N GLY A 141 -11.47 -10.32 -13.65
CA GLY A 141 -10.91 -8.96 -13.65
C GLY A 141 -11.91 -7.90 -13.17
N ALA A 142 -13.21 -8.07 -13.46
CA ALA A 142 -14.25 -7.16 -12.99
C ALA A 142 -14.56 -7.36 -11.51
N LEU A 143 -14.56 -8.61 -11.01
CA LEU A 143 -14.63 -8.90 -9.57
C LEU A 143 -13.46 -8.27 -8.80
N GLN A 144 -12.23 -8.36 -9.35
CA GLN A 144 -11.04 -7.75 -8.74
C GLN A 144 -11.11 -6.23 -8.72
N LEU A 145 -11.62 -5.61 -9.79
CA LEU A 145 -11.86 -4.16 -9.82
C LEU A 145 -12.88 -3.76 -8.76
N MET A 146 -14.01 -4.49 -8.65
CA MET A 146 -15.01 -4.26 -7.60
C MET A 146 -14.40 -4.37 -6.20
N ALA A 147 -13.59 -5.40 -5.94
CA ALA A 147 -12.92 -5.59 -4.66
C ALA A 147 -11.93 -4.46 -4.35
N THR A 148 -11.22 -3.96 -5.36
CA THR A 148 -10.31 -2.80 -5.20
C THR A 148 -11.10 -1.53 -4.86
N LEU A 149 -12.23 -1.30 -5.51
CA LEU A 149 -13.12 -0.16 -5.21
C LEU A 149 -13.75 -0.29 -3.82
N ALA A 150 -14.18 -1.49 -3.43
CA ALA A 150 -14.69 -1.80 -2.09
C ALA A 150 -13.61 -1.53 -1.02
N TYR A 151 -12.38 -2.00 -1.25
CA TYR A 151 -11.24 -1.75 -0.36
C TYR A 151 -10.98 -0.26 -0.20
N ARG A 152 -10.96 0.51 -1.31
CA ARG A 152 -10.76 1.97 -1.28
C ARG A 152 -11.88 2.74 -0.57
N ARG A 153 -13.08 2.18 -0.50
CA ARG A 153 -14.17 2.70 0.34
C ARG A 153 -14.06 2.27 1.80
N GLY A 154 -13.28 1.23 2.08
CA GLY A 154 -13.12 0.63 3.40
C GLY A 154 -14.13 -0.47 3.71
N ALA A 155 -14.84 -0.99 2.71
CA ALA A 155 -15.72 -2.15 2.85
C ALA A 155 -14.87 -3.42 2.85
N LEU A 156 -14.29 -3.75 4.01
CA LEU A 156 -13.34 -4.86 4.15
C LEU A 156 -14.01 -6.23 3.96
N GLU A 157 -15.24 -6.40 4.45
CA GLU A 157 -16.04 -7.62 4.27
C GLU A 157 -16.33 -7.85 2.79
N GLU A 158 -16.89 -6.85 2.10
CA GLU A 158 -17.15 -6.92 0.66
C GLU A 158 -15.87 -7.20 -0.14
N THR A 159 -14.75 -6.60 0.27
CA THR A 159 -13.44 -6.89 -0.33
C THR A 159 -13.07 -8.36 -0.17
N ALA A 160 -13.20 -8.93 1.04
CA ALA A 160 -12.89 -10.33 1.31
C ALA A 160 -13.78 -11.27 0.49
N ASP A 161 -15.09 -11.03 0.47
CA ASP A 161 -16.07 -11.88 -0.23
C ASP A 161 -15.86 -11.87 -1.75
N LEU A 162 -15.57 -10.69 -2.34
CA LEU A 162 -15.26 -10.58 -3.76
C LEU A 162 -13.93 -11.25 -4.13
N MET A 163 -12.91 -11.14 -3.27
CA MET A 163 -11.63 -11.79 -3.52
C MET A 163 -11.68 -13.31 -3.34
N GLU A 164 -12.53 -13.81 -2.46
CA GLU A 164 -12.81 -15.24 -2.36
C GLU A 164 -13.42 -15.78 -3.67
N GLN A 165 -14.37 -15.06 -4.26
CA GLN A 165 -14.93 -15.40 -5.58
C GLN A 165 -13.88 -15.39 -6.69
N VAL A 166 -12.97 -14.39 -6.70
CA VAL A 166 -11.85 -14.34 -7.65
C VAL A 166 -10.98 -15.60 -7.56
N ARG A 167 -10.67 -16.06 -6.34
CA ARG A 167 -9.82 -17.24 -6.12
C ARG A 167 -10.51 -18.56 -6.49
N ALA A 168 -11.83 -18.63 -6.36
CA ALA A 168 -12.61 -19.81 -6.73
C ALA A 168 -12.72 -19.98 -8.27
N ALA A 169 -12.39 -18.96 -9.07
CA ALA A 169 -12.50 -19.02 -10.53
C ALA A 169 -11.51 -20.03 -11.15
N PRO A 170 -11.89 -20.82 -12.17
CA PRO A 170 -11.05 -21.91 -12.73
C PRO A 170 -9.67 -21.49 -13.29
N LYS A 171 -9.50 -20.21 -13.62
CA LYS A 171 -8.25 -19.60 -14.10
C LYS A 171 -8.25 -18.12 -13.70
N PRO A 172 -7.86 -17.76 -12.47
CA PRO A 172 -7.75 -16.35 -12.13
C PRO A 172 -6.69 -15.74 -13.04
N ALA A 173 -7.09 -14.76 -13.87
CA ALA A 173 -6.22 -14.14 -14.87
C ALA A 173 -5.12 -13.28 -14.21
N ILE A 174 -5.36 -12.80 -12.99
CA ILE A 174 -4.48 -11.98 -12.17
C ILE A 174 -4.72 -12.39 -10.72
N ASP A 175 -3.64 -12.54 -9.96
CA ASP A 175 -3.69 -12.92 -8.55
C ASP A 175 -3.90 -11.67 -7.66
N PRO A 176 -5.02 -11.55 -6.92
CA PRO A 176 -5.42 -10.29 -6.29
C PRO A 176 -4.96 -10.14 -4.82
N ASN A 177 -4.03 -10.97 -4.35
CA ASN A 177 -4.01 -11.35 -2.94
C ASN A 177 -3.60 -10.27 -1.95
N HIS A 178 -3.01 -9.16 -2.38
CA HIS A 178 -2.67 -8.11 -1.43
C HIS A 178 -3.91 -7.48 -0.77
N HIS A 179 -4.94 -7.11 -1.53
CA HIS A 179 -6.18 -6.56 -0.94
C HIS A 179 -6.94 -7.63 -0.15
N TYR A 180 -6.87 -8.90 -0.57
CA TYR A 180 -7.51 -9.98 0.20
C TYR A 180 -6.82 -10.20 1.55
N ALA A 181 -5.49 -10.34 1.53
CA ALA A 181 -4.69 -10.53 2.73
C ALA A 181 -4.85 -9.33 3.68
N LEU A 182 -4.84 -8.10 3.17
CA LEU A 182 -5.10 -6.90 3.96
C LEU A 182 -6.52 -6.86 4.52
N ALA A 183 -7.54 -7.25 3.75
CA ALA A 183 -8.91 -7.31 4.23
C ALA A 183 -9.06 -8.34 5.35
N LEU A 184 -8.54 -9.56 5.17
CA LEU A 184 -8.53 -10.59 6.21
C LEU A 184 -7.75 -10.12 7.46
N PHE A 185 -6.62 -9.45 7.26
CA PHE A 185 -5.84 -8.85 8.34
C PHE A 185 -6.67 -7.83 9.13
N GLY A 186 -7.26 -6.86 8.42
CA GLY A 186 -8.08 -5.80 9.01
C GLY A 186 -9.31 -6.33 9.74
N LEU A 187 -9.94 -7.37 9.20
CA LEU A 187 -11.08 -8.06 9.82
C LEU A 187 -10.70 -8.97 10.99
N GLY A 188 -9.41 -9.25 11.20
CA GLY A 188 -8.99 -10.20 12.23
C GLY A 188 -9.21 -11.66 11.90
N ARG A 189 -9.49 -12.00 10.64
CA ARG A 189 -9.69 -13.38 10.17
C ARG A 189 -8.34 -14.08 9.94
N MET A 190 -7.57 -14.29 11.01
CA MET A 190 -6.19 -14.76 10.92
C MET A 190 -6.08 -16.21 10.45
N ASP A 191 -7.00 -17.07 10.87
CA ASP A 191 -7.04 -18.46 10.40
C ASP A 191 -7.24 -18.52 8.88
N ALA A 192 -8.15 -17.70 8.36
CA ALA A 192 -8.37 -17.58 6.92
C ALA A 192 -7.13 -17.02 6.21
N LEU A 193 -6.48 -16.01 6.78
CA LEU A 193 -5.24 -15.44 6.23
C LEU A 193 -4.11 -16.49 6.19
N ALA A 194 -3.94 -17.27 7.26
CA ALA A 194 -2.94 -18.33 7.34
C ALA A 194 -3.23 -19.48 6.36
N ALA A 195 -4.50 -19.83 6.19
CA ALA A 195 -4.97 -20.89 5.31
C ALA A 195 -4.94 -20.53 3.80
N LEU A 196 -4.64 -19.29 3.43
CA LEU A 196 -4.52 -18.92 2.02
C LEU A 196 -3.45 -19.77 1.34
N ALA A 197 -3.86 -20.56 0.34
CA ALA A 197 -2.93 -21.33 -0.48
C ALA A 197 -1.98 -20.38 -1.24
N PRO A 198 -0.67 -20.69 -1.29
CA PRO A 198 0.31 -19.88 -1.99
C PRO A 198 -0.03 -19.82 -3.49
N THR A 199 0.24 -18.67 -4.06
CA THR A 199 -0.31 -18.28 -5.36
C THR A 199 0.47 -18.97 -6.49
N PRO A 200 -0.13 -19.39 -7.62
CA PRO A 200 0.64 -20.12 -8.63
C PRO A 200 1.80 -19.32 -9.25
N ALA A 201 1.72 -17.98 -9.23
CA ALA A 201 2.72 -17.08 -9.82
C ALA A 201 3.66 -16.49 -8.74
N PRO A 202 4.94 -16.90 -8.67
CA PRO A 202 5.87 -16.46 -7.62
C PRO A 202 6.06 -14.94 -7.50
N ALA A 203 5.95 -14.19 -8.59
CA ALA A 203 6.07 -12.72 -8.59
C ALA A 203 4.89 -12.00 -7.91
N GLN A 204 3.75 -12.69 -7.74
CA GLN A 204 2.53 -12.12 -7.16
C GLN A 204 2.34 -12.49 -5.68
N ARG A 205 3.19 -13.39 -5.14
CA ARG A 205 3.14 -13.86 -3.75
C ARG A 205 3.61 -12.83 -2.71
N PHE A 206 4.51 -11.92 -3.10
CA PHE A 206 5.29 -11.13 -2.15
C PHE A 206 4.44 -10.35 -1.14
N GLY A 207 3.42 -9.61 -1.60
CA GLY A 207 2.57 -8.84 -0.70
C GLY A 207 1.75 -9.69 0.27
N GLU A 208 1.24 -10.84 -0.18
CA GLU A 208 0.51 -11.78 0.68
C GLU A 208 1.44 -12.41 1.73
N THR A 209 2.59 -12.93 1.29
CA THR A 209 3.60 -13.54 2.17
C THR A 209 4.05 -12.54 3.23
N MET A 210 4.24 -11.28 2.87
CA MET A 210 4.62 -10.23 3.81
C MET A 210 3.51 -9.89 4.81
N VAL A 211 2.23 -9.85 4.40
CA VAL A 211 1.11 -9.66 5.35
C VAL A 211 1.01 -10.85 6.32
N LYS A 212 1.24 -12.07 5.84
CA LYS A 212 1.32 -13.27 6.70
C LYS A 212 2.49 -13.19 7.68
N ALA A 213 3.67 -12.72 7.25
CA ALA A 213 4.82 -12.57 8.14
C ALA A 213 4.55 -11.55 9.25
N ILE A 214 3.93 -10.42 8.90
CA ILE A 214 3.50 -9.40 9.87
C ILE A 214 2.46 -9.96 10.85
N ALA A 215 1.50 -10.77 10.37
CA ALA A 215 0.52 -11.43 11.22
C ALA A 215 1.19 -12.42 12.19
N ALA A 216 2.13 -13.25 11.71
CA ALA A 216 2.89 -14.18 12.54
C ALA A 216 3.70 -13.45 13.63
N TRP A 217 4.37 -12.34 13.29
CA TRP A 217 5.07 -11.51 14.28
C TRP A 217 4.13 -10.95 15.34
N ARG A 218 2.96 -10.43 14.93
CA ARG A 218 1.93 -9.92 15.83
C ARG A 218 1.38 -11.02 16.76
N ASP A 219 1.24 -12.24 16.26
CA ASP A 219 0.64 -13.37 16.99
C ASP A 219 1.68 -14.17 17.79
N ASP A 220 2.87 -13.60 18.00
CA ASP A 220 3.96 -14.17 18.79
C ASP A 220 4.57 -15.45 18.20
N ASP A 221 4.54 -15.60 16.87
CA ASP A 221 5.15 -16.73 16.15
C ASP A 221 6.38 -16.27 15.33
N PRO A 222 7.54 -16.06 15.99
CA PRO A 222 8.76 -15.58 15.32
C PRO A 222 9.36 -16.61 14.36
N VAL A 223 9.10 -17.91 14.57
CA VAL A 223 9.58 -18.98 13.67
C VAL A 223 8.84 -18.88 12.34
N ARG A 224 7.51 -18.84 12.38
CA ARG A 224 6.69 -18.70 11.17
C ARG A 224 6.96 -17.37 10.47
N CYS A 225 7.15 -16.29 11.23
CA CYS A 225 7.57 -15.00 10.68
C CYS A 225 8.88 -15.13 9.89
N GLY A 226 9.90 -15.77 10.46
CA GLY A 226 11.19 -16.02 9.81
C GLY A 226 11.07 -16.85 8.53
N ASP A 227 10.33 -17.95 8.57
CA ASP A 227 10.11 -18.82 7.40
C ASP A 227 9.46 -18.05 6.23
N LEU A 228 8.46 -17.23 6.53
CA LEU A 228 7.77 -16.42 5.53
C LEU A 228 8.66 -15.31 4.95
N LEU A 229 9.55 -14.72 5.77
CA LEU A 229 10.52 -13.74 5.28
C LEU A 229 11.54 -14.39 4.33
N ILE A 230 12.00 -15.60 4.64
CA ILE A 230 12.87 -16.37 3.74
C ILE A 230 12.14 -16.70 2.43
N GLU A 231 10.87 -17.11 2.50
CA GLU A 231 10.04 -17.37 1.32
C GLU A 231 9.88 -16.13 0.42
N ALA A 232 9.81 -14.94 1.03
CA ALA A 232 9.65 -13.67 0.32
C ALA A 232 10.92 -13.18 -0.41
N GLN A 233 12.13 -13.61 -0.01
CA GLN A 233 13.40 -13.09 -0.53
C GLN A 233 13.60 -13.27 -2.05
N PRO A 234 13.41 -14.46 -2.65
CA PRO A 234 13.59 -14.64 -4.11
C PRO A 234 12.58 -13.85 -4.94
N GLN A 235 11.46 -13.46 -4.31
CA GLN A 235 10.36 -12.75 -4.94
C GLN A 235 10.64 -11.24 -5.00
N ALA A 236 11.62 -10.73 -4.24
CA ALA A 236 11.97 -9.31 -4.19
C ALA A 236 12.80 -8.82 -5.41
N GLY A 237 13.49 -9.72 -6.12
CA GLY A 237 14.38 -9.39 -7.25
C GLY A 237 13.75 -9.41 -8.65
N ASN A 238 12.52 -9.92 -8.81
CA ASN A 238 11.90 -10.02 -10.14
C ASN A 238 11.30 -8.65 -10.56
N ALA A 239 11.97 -7.95 -11.48
CA ALA A 239 11.75 -6.54 -11.82
C ALA A 239 10.55 -6.27 -12.75
N ALA A 240 9.86 -7.30 -13.26
CA ALA A 240 8.89 -7.12 -14.34
C ALA A 240 7.58 -6.40 -13.95
N VAL A 241 7.32 -6.16 -12.67
CA VAL A 241 6.11 -5.47 -12.21
C VAL A 241 6.42 -4.63 -10.96
N ASP A 242 6.78 -3.36 -11.16
CA ASP A 242 6.84 -2.36 -10.08
C ASP A 242 5.43 -2.07 -9.55
N ALA A 243 4.96 -2.90 -8.62
CA ALA A 243 3.75 -2.62 -7.85
C ALA A 243 4.05 -1.50 -6.83
N PRO A 244 3.23 -0.43 -6.75
CA PRO A 244 3.43 0.69 -5.81
C PRO A 244 3.62 0.28 -4.35
N ASN A 245 3.07 -0.88 -3.95
CA ASN A 245 3.12 -1.39 -2.57
C ASN A 245 4.36 -2.26 -2.27
N ARG A 246 5.18 -2.60 -3.28
CA ARG A 246 6.33 -3.50 -3.09
C ARG A 246 7.41 -2.86 -2.22
N SER A 247 7.74 -1.59 -2.45
CA SER A 247 8.73 -0.86 -1.65
C SER A 247 8.33 -0.81 -0.17
N VAL A 248 7.04 -0.60 0.11
CA VAL A 248 6.48 -0.59 1.46
C VAL A 248 6.71 -1.94 2.14
N PHE A 249 6.44 -3.05 1.46
CA PHE A 249 6.64 -4.38 2.02
C PHE A 249 8.11 -4.78 2.21
N ILE A 250 9.01 -4.30 1.33
CA ILE A 250 10.45 -4.45 1.56
C ILE A 250 10.86 -3.75 2.86
N THR A 251 10.33 -2.55 3.12
CA THR A 251 10.54 -1.86 4.40
C THR A 251 10.02 -2.69 5.58
N TYR A 252 8.82 -3.25 5.51
CA TYR A 252 8.31 -4.14 6.57
C TYR A 252 9.21 -5.37 6.81
N GLY A 253 9.77 -5.97 5.75
CA GLY A 253 10.72 -7.06 5.89
C GLY A 253 11.98 -6.67 6.67
N ALA A 254 12.53 -5.49 6.38
CA ALA A 254 13.68 -4.96 7.11
C ALA A 254 13.38 -4.64 8.59
N ILE A 255 12.18 -4.11 8.88
CA ILE A 255 11.73 -3.89 10.27
C ILE A 255 11.68 -5.22 11.02
N LEU A 256 11.01 -6.22 10.45
CA LEU A 256 10.85 -7.53 11.08
C LEU A 256 12.20 -8.23 11.30
N ASP A 257 13.12 -8.17 10.35
CA ASP A 257 14.47 -8.72 10.51
C ASP A 257 15.23 -8.07 11.68
N GLY A 258 15.15 -6.74 11.80
CA GLY A 258 15.72 -6.00 12.93
C GLY A 258 15.08 -6.35 14.27
N LEU A 259 13.75 -6.50 14.31
CA LEU A 259 13.02 -6.87 15.52
C LEU A 259 13.28 -8.32 15.95
N MET A 260 13.35 -9.26 15.01
CA MET A 260 13.71 -10.66 15.28
C MET A 260 15.13 -10.75 15.84
N THR A 261 16.07 -9.98 15.27
CA THR A 261 17.44 -9.89 15.81
C THR A 261 17.42 -9.39 17.25
N TRP A 262 16.69 -8.31 17.54
CA TRP A 262 16.59 -7.79 18.90
C TRP A 262 15.95 -8.82 19.86
N ARG A 263 14.88 -9.51 19.44
CA ARG A 263 14.22 -10.54 20.23
C ARG A 263 15.13 -11.71 20.56
N ARG A 264 15.92 -12.18 19.59
CA ARG A 264 16.92 -13.24 19.81
C ARG A 264 17.95 -12.83 20.86
N ASP A 265 18.36 -11.57 20.84
CA ASP A 265 19.36 -11.04 21.77
C ASP A 265 18.74 -10.69 23.15
N ASN A 266 17.41 -10.60 23.26
CA ASN A 266 16.67 -10.23 24.47
C ASN A 266 15.46 -11.18 24.71
N PRO A 267 15.68 -12.50 24.84
CA PRO A 267 14.58 -13.47 24.90
C PRO A 267 13.70 -13.31 26.15
N ALA A 268 14.25 -12.83 27.27
CA ALA A 268 13.51 -12.59 28.51
C ALA A 268 12.42 -11.52 28.37
N ALA A 269 12.51 -10.63 27.38
CA ALA A 269 11.50 -9.62 27.10
C ALA A 269 10.25 -10.16 26.39
N TYR A 270 10.15 -11.48 26.15
CA TYR A 270 9.03 -12.12 25.45
C TYR A 270 8.59 -13.42 26.15
N GLY A 271 7.35 -13.83 25.90
CA GLY A 271 6.79 -15.10 26.38
C GLY A 271 6.66 -15.22 27.90
N GLN A 272 6.75 -14.10 28.62
CA GLN A 272 6.59 -14.07 30.08
C GLN A 272 5.11 -13.99 30.46
N ASP A 273 4.78 -14.54 31.63
CA ASP A 273 3.49 -14.28 32.25
C ASP A 273 3.40 -12.79 32.61
N CYS A 274 2.20 -12.21 32.44
CA CYS A 274 1.96 -10.79 32.65
C CYS A 274 0.67 -10.58 33.46
N GLU A 275 0.66 -9.59 34.37
CA GLU A 275 -0.57 -9.21 35.05
C GLU A 275 -1.42 -8.25 34.21
N GLN A 276 -0.80 -7.52 33.27
CA GLN A 276 -1.44 -6.45 32.52
C GLN A 276 -1.18 -6.55 31.01
N VAL A 277 -2.15 -6.07 30.23
CA VAL A 277 -2.02 -5.94 28.77
C VAL A 277 -2.32 -4.51 28.37
N VAL A 278 -1.39 -3.90 27.62
CA VAL A 278 -1.55 -2.59 27.00
C VAL A 278 -1.62 -2.77 25.49
N HIS A 279 -2.68 -2.27 24.86
CA HIS A 279 -2.91 -2.41 23.43
C HIS A 279 -2.33 -1.21 22.68
N VAL A 280 -1.32 -1.43 21.84
CA VAL A 280 -0.67 -0.37 21.04
C VAL A 280 -1.23 -0.37 19.63
N VAL A 281 -2.02 0.65 19.29
CA VAL A 281 -2.73 0.78 18.00
C VAL A 281 -2.11 1.92 17.19
N GLY A 282 -1.74 1.67 15.95
CA GLY A 282 -0.95 2.65 15.19
C GLY A 282 -0.49 2.17 13.81
N ASP A 283 0.48 2.88 13.24
CA ASP A 283 1.17 2.52 12.00
C ASP A 283 2.28 1.46 12.23
N SER A 284 3.24 1.35 11.30
CA SER A 284 4.33 0.36 11.37
C SER A 284 5.15 0.40 12.67
N HIS A 285 5.17 1.51 13.41
CA HIS A 285 5.87 1.62 14.69
C HIS A 285 5.34 0.68 15.77
N VAL A 286 4.08 0.25 15.67
CA VAL A 286 3.52 -0.68 16.67
C VAL A 286 4.12 -2.06 16.60
N LEU A 287 4.78 -2.42 15.49
CA LEU A 287 5.49 -3.71 15.38
C LEU A 287 6.60 -3.83 16.42
N THR A 288 7.21 -2.71 16.82
CA THR A 288 8.21 -2.66 17.89
C THR A 288 7.65 -3.08 19.25
N ALA A 289 6.35 -2.87 19.48
CA ALA A 289 5.67 -3.23 20.72
C ALA A 289 5.16 -4.68 20.73
N ALA A 290 5.22 -5.41 19.61
CA ALA A 290 4.53 -6.70 19.47
C ALA A 290 5.04 -7.75 20.48
N ASN A 291 4.18 -8.11 21.44
CA ASN A 291 4.42 -9.12 22.48
C ASN A 291 5.62 -8.83 23.40
N LEU A 292 6.03 -7.57 23.45
CA LEU A 292 7.07 -7.12 24.36
C LEU A 292 6.52 -7.13 25.79
N THR A 293 7.20 -7.79 26.71
CA THR A 293 6.89 -7.73 28.14
C THR A 293 7.88 -6.82 28.84
N ILE A 294 7.36 -5.90 29.63
CA ILE A 294 8.11 -4.85 30.33
C ILE A 294 7.64 -4.76 31.79
N GLU A 295 8.52 -4.34 32.70
CA GLU A 295 8.11 -3.94 34.05
C GLU A 295 7.69 -2.47 34.00
N LEU A 296 6.38 -2.22 34.12
CA LEU A 296 5.78 -0.89 34.11
C LEU A 296 5.10 -0.66 35.46
N ASP A 297 5.53 0.38 36.19
CA ASP A 297 5.03 0.71 37.53
C ASP A 297 5.04 -0.48 38.52
N GLY A 298 6.03 -1.38 38.37
CA GLY A 298 6.20 -2.57 39.21
C GLY A 298 5.32 -3.77 38.84
N ALA A 299 4.58 -3.70 37.72
CA ALA A 299 3.81 -4.81 37.18
C ALA A 299 4.37 -5.28 35.83
N MET A 300 4.37 -6.59 35.60
CA MET A 300 4.71 -7.21 34.33
C MET A 300 3.59 -6.94 33.32
N THR A 301 3.90 -6.07 32.37
CA THR A 301 2.96 -5.58 31.38
C THR A 301 3.36 -6.08 30.01
N ARG A 302 2.44 -6.75 29.33
CA ARG A 302 2.60 -7.13 27.93
C ARG A 302 2.03 -6.07 27.02
N LEU A 303 2.84 -5.60 26.08
CA LEU A 303 2.40 -4.76 24.99
C LEU A 303 1.88 -5.65 23.85
N GLN A 304 0.64 -5.41 23.44
CA GLN A 304 0.03 -6.10 22.31
C GLN A 304 -0.16 -5.13 21.15
N SER A 305 0.43 -5.45 20.00
CA SER A 305 0.42 -4.56 18.85
C SER A 305 -0.81 -4.76 17.94
N HIS A 306 -1.33 -3.66 17.42
CA HIS A 306 -2.47 -3.64 16.50
C HIS A 306 -2.18 -2.70 15.34
N LEU A 307 -1.62 -3.27 14.26
CA LEU A 307 -1.20 -2.53 13.09
C LEU A 307 -2.38 -2.10 12.22
N ALA A 308 -2.54 -0.80 12.01
CA ALA A 308 -3.36 -0.22 10.96
C ALA A 308 -2.45 0.20 9.79
N PHE A 309 -2.34 -0.66 8.78
CA PHE A 309 -1.40 -0.50 7.65
C PHE A 309 -1.45 0.90 7.01
N GLY A 310 -0.33 1.63 7.07
CA GLY A 310 -0.18 2.94 6.41
C GLY A 310 -1.13 4.04 6.92
N CYS A 311 -1.76 3.83 8.08
CA CYS A 311 -2.73 4.76 8.62
C CYS A 311 -2.02 5.98 9.23
N LYS A 312 -2.36 7.17 8.74
CA LYS A 312 -1.96 8.47 9.26
C LYS A 312 -3.00 8.97 10.25
N ALA A 313 -2.62 9.84 11.17
CA ALA A 313 -3.58 10.59 11.97
C ALA A 313 -4.57 11.34 11.05
N TRP A 314 -4.10 11.88 9.91
CA TRP A 314 -4.95 12.54 8.92
C TRP A 314 -6.04 11.62 8.34
N HIS A 315 -5.75 10.32 8.16
CA HIS A 315 -6.71 9.36 7.63
C HIS A 315 -7.90 9.12 8.58
N LEU A 316 -7.68 9.23 9.89
CA LEU A 316 -8.71 8.99 10.91
C LEU A 316 -9.72 10.14 10.98
N VAL A 317 -9.28 11.36 10.69
CA VAL A 317 -10.03 12.59 10.98
C VAL A 317 -10.58 13.33 9.76
N ARG A 318 -10.33 12.83 8.56
CA ARG A 318 -10.92 13.39 7.34
C ARG A 318 -12.41 13.08 7.23
N ASN A 319 -13.13 13.89 6.46
CA ASN A 319 -14.58 13.80 6.33
C ASN A 319 -15.05 12.50 5.66
N GLU A 320 -14.33 12.02 4.65
CA GLU A 320 -14.69 10.79 3.93
C GLU A 320 -14.02 9.55 4.55
N PRO A 321 -14.80 8.59 5.07
CA PRO A 321 -14.25 7.33 5.54
C PRO A 321 -13.59 6.59 4.38
N GLY A 322 -12.52 5.86 4.67
CA GLY A 322 -11.84 5.01 3.70
C GLY A 322 -11.20 3.80 4.39
N PRO A 323 -10.31 3.08 3.69
CA PRO A 323 -9.73 1.83 4.18
C PRO A 323 -9.10 2.00 5.55
N TYR A 324 -8.25 3.02 5.74
CA TYR A 324 -7.50 3.22 6.98
C TYR A 324 -8.39 3.39 8.22
N ARG A 325 -9.43 4.23 8.13
CA ARG A 325 -10.36 4.44 9.24
C ARG A 325 -11.21 3.19 9.52
N SER A 326 -11.61 2.48 8.47
CA SER A 326 -12.34 1.21 8.61
C SER A 326 -11.46 0.12 9.23
N PHE A 327 -10.17 0.10 8.86
CA PHE A 327 -9.16 -0.78 9.46
C PHE A 327 -8.98 -0.49 10.95
N PHE A 328 -8.87 0.78 11.33
CA PHE A 328 -8.83 1.19 12.73
C PHE A 328 -10.10 0.74 13.48
N HIS A 329 -11.29 0.97 12.93
CA HIS A 329 -12.52 0.54 13.60
C HIS A 329 -12.61 -0.98 13.73
N ALA A 330 -12.22 -1.73 12.70
CA ALA A 330 -12.18 -3.20 12.78
C ALA A 330 -11.19 -3.71 13.84
N ILE A 331 -10.08 -3.01 14.09
CA ILE A 331 -9.21 -3.26 15.25
C ILE A 331 -9.94 -2.91 16.55
N ALA A 332 -10.46 -1.69 16.65
CA ALA A 332 -11.11 -1.15 17.84
C ALA A 332 -12.29 -2.02 18.32
N ASP A 333 -13.05 -2.59 17.40
CA ASP A 333 -14.19 -3.48 17.66
C ASP A 333 -13.79 -4.83 18.26
N ARG A 334 -12.53 -5.22 18.11
CA ARG A 334 -11.98 -6.47 18.67
C ARG A 334 -11.25 -6.27 19.99
N LEU A 335 -10.94 -5.03 20.37
CA LEU A 335 -10.28 -4.78 21.65
C LEU A 335 -11.29 -4.91 22.80
N PRO A 336 -10.90 -5.49 23.95
CA PRO A 336 -11.76 -5.53 25.12
C PRO A 336 -12.19 -4.13 25.58
N ALA A 337 -13.40 -4.03 26.10
CA ALA A 337 -13.84 -2.83 26.81
C ALA A 337 -13.01 -2.68 28.10
N GLY A 338 -12.72 -1.44 28.52
CA GLY A 338 -11.90 -1.21 29.72
C GLY A 338 -10.39 -1.30 29.49
N SER A 339 -9.92 -1.69 28.31
CA SER A 339 -8.49 -1.83 28.01
C SER A 339 -7.73 -0.51 28.11
N THR A 340 -6.44 -0.58 28.48
CA THR A 340 -5.48 0.51 28.24
C THR A 340 -5.03 0.48 26.78
N VAL A 341 -5.20 1.59 26.07
CA VAL A 341 -4.91 1.72 24.65
C VAL A 341 -3.93 2.87 24.39
N VAL A 342 -2.80 2.55 23.77
CA VAL A 342 -1.83 3.52 23.26
C VAL A 342 -2.18 3.86 21.81
N ALA A 343 -2.39 5.15 21.53
CA ALA A 343 -2.61 5.67 20.19
C ALA A 343 -1.29 6.17 19.57
N ALA A 344 -0.71 5.34 18.70
CA ALA A 344 0.59 5.57 18.05
C ALA A 344 0.43 5.92 16.56
N PHE A 345 -0.30 7.01 16.29
CA PHE A 345 -0.41 7.60 14.95
C PHE A 345 0.26 8.97 14.88
N GLY A 346 0.76 9.33 13.70
CA GLY A 346 1.29 10.67 13.42
C GLY A 346 2.73 10.68 12.90
N GLU A 347 3.47 9.58 13.01
CA GLU A 347 4.83 9.52 12.44
C GLU A 347 4.78 9.66 10.91
N LEU A 348 3.87 8.94 10.25
CA LEU A 348 3.67 9.06 8.80
C LEU A 348 3.27 10.48 8.37
N ASP A 349 2.52 11.21 9.20
CA ASP A 349 2.17 12.62 8.96
C ASP A 349 3.40 13.54 9.09
N CYS A 350 4.41 13.13 9.85
CA CYS A 350 5.66 13.85 10.06
C CYS A 350 6.79 13.42 9.13
N ARG A 351 6.64 12.37 8.31
CA ARG A 351 7.74 11.79 7.51
C ARG A 351 8.15 12.63 6.29
N TYR A 352 9.46 12.74 6.02
CA TYR A 352 10.00 13.66 5.00
C TYR A 352 9.46 13.44 3.57
N LYS A 353 9.32 12.18 3.13
CA LYS A 353 8.91 11.86 1.75
C LYS A 353 7.40 11.71 1.56
N GLU A 354 6.59 11.94 2.59
CA GLU A 354 5.17 11.54 2.58
C GLU A 354 4.23 12.44 3.38
N GLY A 355 4.72 13.05 4.46
CA GLY A 355 3.95 13.81 5.43
C GLY A 355 3.64 15.24 5.00
N ILE A 356 3.35 16.08 6.00
CA ILE A 356 2.92 17.48 5.82
C ILE A 356 3.95 18.32 5.05
N ILE A 357 5.24 17.98 5.12
CA ILE A 357 6.29 18.64 4.35
C ILE A 357 6.03 18.64 2.84
N ARG A 358 5.31 17.64 2.30
CA ARG A 358 4.91 17.60 0.89
C ARG A 358 4.00 18.77 0.49
N VAL A 359 3.25 19.32 1.44
CA VAL A 359 2.43 20.52 1.23
C VAL A 359 3.34 21.73 1.09
N VAL A 360 4.31 21.88 2.00
CA VAL A 360 5.29 22.98 1.99
C VAL A 360 6.15 22.95 0.73
N GLN A 361 6.57 21.76 0.28
CA GLN A 361 7.35 21.59 -0.96
C GLN A 361 6.58 21.97 -2.22
N LYS A 362 5.25 21.84 -2.22
CA LYS A 362 4.39 22.23 -3.34
C LYS A 362 4.01 23.71 -3.27
N ASP A 363 3.78 24.22 -2.07
CA ASP A 363 3.42 25.60 -1.80
C ASP A 363 4.18 26.09 -0.54
N PRO A 364 5.31 26.77 -0.70
CA PRO A 364 6.08 27.31 0.41
C PRO A 364 5.32 28.35 1.27
N ALA A 365 4.23 28.92 0.75
CA ALA A 365 3.39 29.87 1.48
C ALA A 365 2.27 29.19 2.30
N ALA A 366 2.11 27.87 2.19
CA ALA A 366 1.10 27.13 2.93
C ALA A 366 1.28 27.28 4.45
N ASP A 367 0.18 27.55 5.16
CA ASP A 367 0.16 27.61 6.62
C ASP A 367 0.18 26.20 7.23
N TRP A 368 1.32 25.53 7.10
CA TRP A 368 1.51 24.18 7.63
C TRP A 368 1.40 24.14 9.16
N LYS A 369 1.60 25.27 9.86
CA LYS A 369 1.48 25.34 11.32
C LYS A 369 0.03 25.15 11.75
N ALA A 370 -0.89 25.91 11.15
CA ALA A 370 -2.32 25.75 11.39
C ALA A 370 -2.81 24.35 10.95
N MET A 371 -2.24 23.79 9.88
CA MET A 371 -2.54 22.42 9.45
C MET A 371 -2.15 21.38 10.50
N VAL A 372 -0.93 21.46 11.06
CA VAL A 372 -0.46 20.57 12.15
C VAL A 372 -1.36 20.72 13.37
N ASP A 373 -1.64 21.95 13.81
CA ASP A 373 -2.45 22.20 15.00
C ASP A 373 -3.86 21.63 14.85
N GLY A 374 -4.52 21.94 13.73
CA GLY A 374 -5.86 21.46 13.45
C GLY A 374 -5.91 19.94 13.28
N LEU A 375 -4.86 19.33 12.71
CA LEU A 375 -4.76 17.87 12.59
C LEU A 375 -4.66 17.20 13.95
N VAL A 376 -3.70 17.63 14.80
CA VAL A 376 -3.48 17.03 16.12
C VAL A 376 -4.72 17.20 17.00
N ALA A 377 -5.34 18.37 17.00
CA ALA A 377 -6.56 18.62 17.77
C ALA A 377 -7.71 17.66 17.37
N ARG A 378 -7.96 17.50 16.07
CA ARG A 378 -8.99 16.56 15.59
C ARG A 378 -8.62 15.10 15.88
N TYR A 379 -7.34 14.76 15.79
CA TYR A 379 -6.85 13.40 16.05
C TYR A 379 -7.04 13.00 17.51
N VAL A 380 -6.63 13.86 18.45
CA VAL A 380 -6.82 13.60 19.89
C VAL A 380 -8.31 13.53 20.22
N ALA A 381 -9.12 14.45 19.71
CA ALA A 381 -10.58 14.42 19.90
C ALA A 381 -11.21 13.12 19.37
N PHE A 382 -10.77 12.64 18.20
CA PHE A 382 -11.21 11.36 17.64
C PHE A 382 -10.86 10.19 18.57
N MET A 383 -9.60 10.09 19.03
CA MET A 383 -9.17 9.00 19.90
C MET A 383 -9.86 9.03 21.26
N MET A 384 -10.06 10.21 21.85
CA MET A 384 -10.81 10.37 23.10
C MET A 384 -12.27 9.94 22.96
N ASN A 385 -12.91 10.26 21.84
CA ASN A 385 -14.28 9.81 21.57
C ASN A 385 -14.36 8.28 21.47
N GLU A 386 -13.41 7.64 20.80
CA GLU A 386 -13.34 6.17 20.73
C GLU A 386 -13.08 5.55 22.11
N ALA A 387 -12.17 6.14 22.89
CA ALA A 387 -11.87 5.70 24.24
C ALA A 387 -13.10 5.81 25.15
N ASN A 388 -13.78 6.95 25.16
CA ASN A 388 -14.99 7.17 25.95
C ASN A 388 -16.11 6.20 25.58
N ARG A 389 -16.32 5.94 24.28
CA ARG A 389 -17.34 5.01 23.80
C ARG A 389 -17.09 3.57 24.28
N ARG A 390 -15.82 3.18 24.41
CA ARG A 390 -15.39 1.80 24.69
C ARG A 390 -14.89 1.60 26.12
N GLY A 391 -14.87 2.67 26.92
CA GLY A 391 -14.36 2.67 28.29
C GLY A 391 -12.85 2.46 28.37
N TRP A 392 -12.08 2.85 27.34
CA TRP A 392 -10.63 2.67 27.35
C TRP A 392 -9.90 3.72 28.20
N THR A 393 -8.79 3.32 28.80
CA THR A 393 -7.77 4.24 29.30
C THR A 393 -6.86 4.62 28.14
N LEU A 394 -6.98 5.86 27.63
CA LEU A 394 -6.24 6.32 26.46
C LEU A 394 -4.87 6.90 26.83
N TRP A 395 -3.82 6.37 26.21
CA TRP A 395 -2.46 6.91 26.22
C TRP A 395 -2.10 7.42 24.82
N LEU A 396 -1.36 8.51 24.73
CA LEU A 396 -0.87 9.06 23.46
C LEU A 396 0.61 8.75 23.29
N GLN A 397 1.03 8.38 22.08
CA GLN A 397 2.44 8.20 21.75
C GLN A 397 2.87 9.28 20.76
N THR A 398 4.02 9.90 21.03
CA THR A 398 4.55 10.91 20.11
C THR A 398 5.31 10.29 18.92
N PRO A 399 5.33 10.95 17.74
CA PRO A 399 6.28 10.60 16.69
C PRO A 399 7.73 10.73 17.17
N PRO A 400 8.64 9.80 16.81
CA PRO A 400 10.05 9.88 17.21
C PRO A 400 10.76 11.11 16.64
N MET A 401 11.98 11.37 17.13
CA MET A 401 12.91 12.26 16.44
C MET A 401 13.21 11.71 15.03
N THR A 402 13.60 12.56 14.08
CA THR A 402 13.96 12.04 12.76
C THR A 402 15.38 11.47 12.74
N ASN A 403 15.52 10.22 12.30
CA ASN A 403 16.82 9.58 12.05
C ASN A 403 17.31 9.77 10.60
N VAL A 404 16.64 10.65 9.84
CA VAL A 404 17.04 11.03 8.48
C VAL A 404 18.30 11.89 8.53
N THR A 405 19.23 11.69 7.59
CA THR A 405 20.41 12.56 7.40
C THR A 405 19.99 13.95 6.90
N THR A 406 19.57 14.82 7.81
CA THR A 406 18.99 16.13 7.48
C THR A 406 19.97 17.11 6.85
N ASN A 407 21.28 16.90 7.01
CA ASN A 407 22.31 17.77 6.44
C ASN A 407 22.39 17.70 4.90
N LEU A 408 21.74 16.70 4.29
CA LEU A 408 21.64 16.57 2.84
C LEU A 408 20.39 17.28 2.27
N LEU A 409 19.53 17.81 3.14
CA LEU A 409 18.32 18.51 2.73
C LEU A 409 18.62 19.99 2.47
N MET A 410 17.86 20.60 1.56
CA MET A 410 17.89 22.06 1.40
C MET A 410 17.48 22.74 2.71
N ASP A 411 18.09 23.89 3.03
CA ASP A 411 17.89 24.54 4.33
C ASP A 411 16.42 24.84 4.65
N HIS A 412 15.65 25.31 3.67
CA HIS A 412 14.23 25.58 3.87
C HIS A 412 13.44 24.30 4.20
N ASP A 413 13.69 23.21 3.47
CA ASP A 413 13.06 21.90 3.69
C ASP A 413 13.47 21.31 5.03
N ARG A 414 14.75 21.42 5.39
CA ARG A 414 15.29 20.99 6.69
C ARG A 414 14.60 21.70 7.84
N ILE A 415 14.51 23.04 7.78
CA ILE A 415 13.88 23.86 8.83
C ILE A 415 12.40 23.51 8.95
N ALA A 416 11.67 23.45 7.82
CA ALA A 416 10.25 23.13 7.84
C ALA A 416 9.99 21.71 8.39
N PHE A 417 10.73 20.71 7.91
CA PHE A 417 10.60 19.33 8.33
C PHE A 417 10.81 19.14 9.85
N LEU A 418 11.91 19.66 10.40
CA LEU A 418 12.19 19.59 11.83
C LEU A 418 11.15 20.36 12.66
N SER A 419 10.68 21.50 12.14
CA SER A 419 9.66 22.30 12.82
C SER A 419 8.29 21.63 12.83
N ILE A 420 7.93 20.89 11.77
CA ILE A 420 6.71 20.07 11.71
C ILE A 420 6.74 18.99 12.79
N ILE A 421 7.84 18.23 12.90
CA ILE A 421 8.00 17.19 13.92
C ILE A 421 7.87 17.80 15.33
N SER A 422 8.58 18.90 15.60
CA SER A 422 8.54 19.54 16.92
C SER A 422 7.14 20.05 17.25
N ARG A 423 6.49 20.73 16.30
CA ARG A 423 5.15 21.27 16.52
C ARG A 423 4.11 20.18 16.73
N PHE A 424 4.14 19.10 15.95
CA PHE A 424 3.21 17.97 16.12
C PHE A 424 3.33 17.36 17.51
N ASN A 425 4.57 17.14 17.96
CA ASN A 425 4.90 16.65 19.29
C ASN A 425 4.45 17.60 20.42
N GLU A 426 4.70 18.90 20.27
CA GLU A 426 4.26 19.92 21.22
C GLU A 426 2.73 19.95 21.35
N ARG A 427 2.00 19.91 20.23
CA ARG A 427 0.53 19.89 20.27
C ARG A 427 -0.01 18.62 20.90
N LEU A 428 0.62 17.46 20.70
CA LEU A 428 0.25 16.22 21.40
C LEU A 428 0.48 16.31 22.90
N ARG A 429 1.62 16.89 23.32
CA ARG A 429 1.93 17.09 24.75
C ARG A 429 0.94 18.04 25.42
N ASP A 430 0.64 19.17 24.78
CA ASP A 430 -0.35 20.13 25.27
C ASP A 430 -1.73 19.47 25.40
N ALA A 431 -2.13 18.65 24.42
CA ALA A 431 -3.41 17.95 24.45
C ALA A 431 -3.45 16.87 25.54
N ALA A 432 -2.36 16.12 25.73
CA ALA A 432 -2.25 15.15 26.82
C ALA A 432 -2.38 15.82 28.18
N GLN A 433 -1.69 16.94 28.40
CA GLN A 433 -1.79 17.72 29.64
C GLN A 433 -3.19 18.30 29.85
N ALA A 434 -3.80 18.86 28.81
CA ALA A 434 -5.13 19.48 28.88
C ALA A 434 -6.24 18.47 29.21
N HIS A 435 -6.04 17.20 28.87
CA HIS A 435 -7.02 16.13 29.05
C HIS A 435 -6.60 15.06 30.06
N ASP A 436 -5.53 15.30 30.83
CA ASP A 436 -4.97 14.38 31.84
C ASP A 436 -4.71 12.97 31.28
N LEU A 437 -4.15 12.90 30.06
CA LEU A 437 -3.79 11.66 29.39
C LEU A 437 -2.31 11.33 29.62
N CYS A 438 -1.99 10.04 29.77
CA CYS A 438 -0.59 9.59 29.75
C CYS A 438 0.02 9.84 28.36
N LEU A 439 1.26 10.35 28.34
CA LEU A 439 2.03 10.59 27.13
C LEU A 439 3.30 9.73 27.13
N ILE A 440 3.41 8.84 26.15
CA ILE A 440 4.65 8.12 25.84
C ILE A 440 5.48 9.01 24.90
N ASP A 441 6.45 9.74 25.45
CA ASP A 441 7.26 10.71 24.72
C ASP A 441 8.46 10.05 24.02
N VAL A 442 8.16 9.32 22.94
CA VAL A 442 9.17 8.65 22.10
C VAL A 442 10.14 9.65 21.48
N LYS A 443 9.68 10.87 21.13
CA LYS A 443 10.58 11.94 20.66
C LYS A 443 11.67 12.22 21.70
N ALA A 444 11.31 12.38 22.97
CA ALA A 444 12.28 12.62 24.03
C ALA A 444 13.28 11.45 24.17
N ALA A 445 12.79 10.21 24.25
CA ALA A 445 13.65 9.01 24.36
C ALA A 445 14.61 8.83 23.17
N THR A 446 14.19 9.26 21.97
CA THR A 446 14.99 9.16 20.75
C THR A 446 15.84 10.39 20.45
N THR A 447 15.84 11.41 21.32
CA THR A 447 16.63 12.64 21.17
C THR A 447 17.89 12.62 22.04
N SER A 448 19.04 12.85 21.44
CA SER A 448 20.33 13.01 22.12
C SER A 448 20.49 14.41 22.72
N ASN A 449 21.50 14.59 23.57
CA ASN A 449 21.79 15.86 24.24
C ASN A 449 22.09 17.02 23.27
N ASP A 450 22.58 16.73 22.07
CA ASP A 450 22.81 17.70 20.99
C ASP A 450 21.58 17.89 20.07
N ASN A 451 20.41 17.45 20.52
CA ASN A 451 19.13 17.56 19.83
C ASN A 451 19.11 16.85 18.45
N ARG A 452 19.74 15.68 18.38
CA ARG A 452 19.76 14.80 17.19
C ARG A 452 19.12 13.45 17.51
N ALA A 453 18.90 12.62 16.50
CA ALA A 453 18.46 11.25 16.74
C ALA A 453 19.54 10.42 17.43
N ARG A 454 19.15 9.69 18.47
CA ARG A 454 19.99 8.62 19.05
C ARG A 454 19.99 7.43 18.09
N HIS A 455 21.00 7.33 17.22
CA HIS A 455 21.05 6.27 16.19
C HIS A 455 20.90 4.84 16.75
N SER A 456 21.36 4.59 17.99
CA SER A 456 21.20 3.31 18.70
C SER A 456 19.75 2.90 18.94
N HIS A 457 18.82 3.84 18.89
CA HIS A 457 17.40 3.65 19.16
C HIS A 457 16.58 3.33 17.91
N TYR A 458 17.23 3.16 16.75
CA TYR A 458 16.56 2.89 15.48
C TYR A 458 16.98 1.58 14.84
N ILE A 459 16.03 0.94 14.16
CA ILE A 459 16.25 -0.22 13.29
C ILE A 459 16.74 0.27 11.92
N ASP A 460 16.08 1.30 11.40
CA ASP A 460 16.37 1.93 10.12
C ASP A 460 16.30 3.47 10.21
N THR A 461 16.02 4.16 9.10
CA THR A 461 15.93 5.64 9.09
C THR A 461 14.66 6.21 9.72
N ASN A 462 13.65 5.38 10.02
CA ASN A 462 12.36 5.84 10.56
C ASN A 462 11.91 5.04 11.79
N HIS A 463 12.12 3.73 11.81
CA HIS A 463 11.53 2.83 12.81
C HIS A 463 12.41 2.64 14.04
N ILE A 464 11.78 2.73 15.20
CA ILE A 464 12.44 2.65 16.51
C ILE A 464 12.66 1.19 16.96
N ARG A 465 13.69 0.96 17.77
CA ARG A 465 13.94 -0.30 18.48
C ARG A 465 13.09 -0.40 19.75
N PRO A 466 12.88 -1.62 20.30
CA PRO A 466 12.19 -1.80 21.57
C PRO A 466 12.80 -0.99 22.73
N THR A 467 14.13 -0.82 22.75
CA THR A 467 14.83 0.02 23.74
C THR A 467 14.29 1.44 23.84
N ALA A 468 13.93 2.04 22.70
CA ALA A 468 13.40 3.41 22.65
C ALA A 468 11.99 3.50 23.24
N LEU A 469 11.16 2.50 22.94
CA LEU A 469 9.80 2.43 23.46
C LEU A 469 9.82 2.18 24.98
N ILE A 470 10.66 1.26 25.44
CA ILE A 470 10.84 0.96 26.87
C ILE A 470 11.29 2.20 27.65
N GLU A 471 12.30 2.93 27.14
CA GLU A 471 12.77 4.19 27.74
C GLU A 471 11.65 5.25 27.75
N ALA A 472 10.89 5.40 26.66
CA ALA A 472 9.79 6.35 26.56
C ALA A 472 8.62 6.05 27.53
N MET A 473 8.42 4.78 27.86
CA MET A 473 7.42 4.34 28.84
C MET A 473 7.93 4.41 30.29
N GLY A 474 9.20 4.74 30.52
CA GLY A 474 9.81 4.71 31.85
C GLY A 474 9.87 3.30 32.45
N ALA A 475 9.81 2.27 31.60
CA ALA A 475 9.75 0.87 31.99
C ALA A 475 11.15 0.25 32.05
N LYS A 476 11.26 -0.92 32.69
CA LYS A 476 12.47 -1.74 32.64
C LYS A 476 12.29 -2.92 31.70
N VAL A 477 13.41 -3.36 31.11
CA VAL A 477 13.48 -4.64 30.40
C VAL A 477 13.41 -5.74 31.44
N VAL A 478 12.67 -6.81 31.14
CA VAL A 478 12.69 -8.02 31.95
C VAL A 478 14.08 -8.66 31.80
N GLU A 479 14.83 -8.71 32.89
CA GLU A 479 16.12 -9.40 32.95
C GLU A 479 15.91 -10.89 33.30
N ALA A 480 16.83 -11.74 32.83
CA ALA A 480 16.76 -13.20 32.96
C ALA A 480 17.13 -13.71 34.36
#